data_AF-A0A7I0JFD5-F1
#
_entry.id   AF-A0A7I0JFD5-F1
#
_cell.length_a   1.000
_cell.length_b   1.000
_cell.length_c   1.000
_cell.angle_alpha   90.00
_cell.angle_beta   90.00
_cell.angle_gamma   90.00
#
_symmetry.space_group_name_H-M   'P 1'
#
loop_
_entity.id
_entity.type
_entity.pdbx_description
1 polymer ?
#
loop_
_entity_poly.entity_id
_entity_poly.type
_entity_poly.pdbx_seq_one_letter_code
_entity_poly.pdbx_strand_id
1 'polypeptide(L)' 'LLIESIPNPANGKRMIRPIPGDPPNLVNRPSGCAFHSRCPSAMTVCATEVPSLDEVRRGRVACHLHRPLTQEDKVAIHA' A
#
# COMPACT_ATOMS: atom_id res chain seq x y z
N LEU A 1 11.29 10.48 -4.23
CA LEU A 1 10.84 9.89 -2.94
C LEU A 1 10.64 11.00 -1.91
N LEU A 2 9.76 10.85 -0.91
CA LEU A 2 9.33 11.93 0.02
C LEU A 2 10.49 12.76 0.64
N ILE A 3 11.68 12.15 0.77
CA ILE A 3 12.91 12.77 1.28
C ILE A 3 13.44 13.91 0.39
N GLU A 4 13.12 13.93 -0.90
CA GLU A 4 13.63 14.92 -1.88
C GLU A 4 12.78 16.19 -1.97
N SER A 5 11.63 16.22 -1.31
CA SER A 5 10.72 17.38 -1.31
C SER A 5 11.00 18.39 -0.20
N ILE A 6 12.07 18.17 0.59
CA ILE A 6 12.47 19.07 1.66
C ILE A 6 13.32 20.21 1.07
N PRO A 7 12.87 21.48 1.13
CA PRO A 7 13.67 22.60 0.65
C PRO A 7 14.90 22.77 1.55
N ASN A 8 16.10 22.57 0.98
CA ASN A 8 17.35 22.91 1.67
C ASN A 8 17.72 24.36 1.35
N PRO A 9 17.68 25.30 2.31
CA PRO A 9 18.00 26.71 2.07
C PRO A 9 19.46 26.95 1.64
N ALA A 10 20.37 26.00 1.86
CA ALA A 10 21.76 26.09 1.38
C ALA A 10 21.91 25.78 -0.12
N ASN A 11 20.91 25.13 -0.73
CA ASN A 11 20.92 24.78 -2.15
C ASN A 11 19.85 25.64 -2.84
N GLY A 12 20.22 26.87 -3.22
CA GLY A 12 19.31 27.84 -3.82
C GLY A 12 18.34 27.25 -4.86
N LYS A 13 17.10 27.78 -4.90
CA LYS A 13 15.94 27.38 -5.74
C LYS A 13 16.13 26.12 -6.59
N ARG A 14 16.36 24.97 -5.95
CA ARG A 14 16.27 23.68 -6.65
C ARG A 14 14.81 23.44 -7.00
N MET A 15 14.54 23.25 -8.28
CA MET A 15 13.21 22.93 -8.79
C MET A 15 12.80 21.57 -8.22
N ILE A 16 11.94 21.57 -7.20
CA ILE A 16 11.45 20.35 -6.56
C ILE A 16 10.59 19.63 -7.60
N ARG A 17 10.98 18.41 -7.99
CA ARG A 17 10.13 17.55 -8.82
C ARG A 17 8.98 17.02 -7.95
N PRO A 18 7.72 17.40 -8.20
CA PRO A 18 6.60 16.87 -7.44
C PRO A 18 6.43 15.38 -7.70
N ILE A 19 6.02 14.64 -6.66
CA ILE A 19 5.61 13.24 -6.81
C ILE A 19 4.28 13.25 -7.57
N PRO A 20 4.15 12.53 -8.69
CA PRO A 20 2.90 12.49 -9.44
C PRO A 20 1.79 11.77 -8.64
N GLY A 21 0.58 12.32 -8.72
CA GLY A 21 -0.65 11.76 -8.13
C GLY A 21 -1.17 12.58 -6.95
N ASP A 22 -2.49 12.53 -6.75
CA ASP A 22 -3.15 13.22 -5.65
C ASP A 22 -3.09 12.39 -4.36
N PRO A 23 -2.90 13.04 -3.19
CA PRO A 23 -3.16 12.39 -1.90
C PRO A 23 -4.59 11.84 -1.88
N PRO A 24 -4.80 10.62 -1.37
CA PRO A 24 -6.15 10.07 -1.28
C PRO A 24 -7.02 10.97 -0.39
N ASN A 25 -8.27 11.18 -0.80
CA ASN A 25 -9.25 11.92 0.00
C ASN A 25 -9.46 11.19 1.34
N LEU A 26 -9.12 11.84 2.45
CA LEU A 26 -9.23 11.28 3.81
C LEU A 26 -10.68 10.99 4.23
N VAL A 27 -11.67 11.63 3.59
CA VAL A 27 -13.10 11.43 3.85
C VAL A 27 -13.59 10.10 3.29
N ASN A 28 -13.08 9.70 2.12
CA ASN A 28 -13.51 8.49 1.42
C ASN A 28 -12.44 7.41 1.54
N ARG A 29 -12.32 6.83 2.75
CA ARG A 29 -11.45 5.68 2.96
C ARG A 29 -11.96 4.51 2.11
N PRO A 30 -11.12 3.91 1.23
CA PRO A 30 -11.52 2.71 0.51
C PRO A 30 -11.91 1.60 1.48
N SER A 31 -12.91 0.80 1.10
CA SER A 31 -13.26 -0.42 1.83
C SER A 31 -12.12 -1.44 1.74
N GLY A 32 -12.03 -2.33 2.73
CA GLY A 32 -10.96 -3.32 2.79
C GLY A 32 -9.56 -2.72 3.02
N CYS A 33 -8.56 -3.18 2.28
CA CYS A 33 -7.18 -2.73 2.38
C CYS A 33 -7.05 -1.28 1.88
N ALA A 34 -6.59 -0.38 2.75
CA ALA A 34 -6.44 1.05 2.44
C ALA A 34 -5.55 1.35 1.21
N PHE A 35 -4.72 0.39 0.78
CA PHE A 35 -3.78 0.50 -0.32
C PHE A 35 -4.27 -0.14 -1.63
N HIS A 36 -5.42 -0.81 -1.65
CA HIS A 36 -5.84 -1.64 -2.80
C HIS A 36 -5.93 -0.85 -4.12
N SER A 37 -6.33 0.43 -4.07
CA SER A 37 -6.46 1.29 -5.26
C SER A 37 -5.11 1.70 -5.88
N ARG A 38 -4.00 1.51 -5.15
CA ARG A 38 -2.64 1.88 -5.57
C ARG A 38 -1.65 0.71 -5.52
N CYS A 39 -2.08 -0.47 -5.08
CA CYS A 39 -1.22 -1.65 -4.93
C CYS A 39 -1.12 -2.41 -6.26
N PRO A 40 0.08 -2.65 -6.82
CA PRO A 40 0.25 -3.40 -8.06
C PRO A 40 -0.10 -4.89 -7.93
N SER A 41 -0.11 -5.42 -6.71
CA SER A 41 -0.46 -6.80 -6.38
C SER A 41 -1.86 -6.92 -5.74
N ALA A 42 -2.75 -5.96 -6.01
CA ALA A 42 -4.11 -5.98 -5.48
C ALA A 42 -4.89 -7.21 -5.98
N MET A 43 -5.61 -7.86 -5.07
CA MET A 43 -6.50 -8.98 -5.34
C MET A 43 -7.94 -8.59 -4.97
N THR A 44 -8.93 -9.38 -5.39
CA THR A 44 -10.36 -9.10 -5.09
C THR A 44 -10.63 -8.91 -3.60
N VAL A 45 -10.01 -9.75 -2.74
CA VAL A 45 -10.13 -9.66 -1.27
C VAL A 45 -9.60 -8.33 -0.72
N CYS A 46 -8.67 -7.67 -1.41
CA CYS A 46 -8.11 -6.40 -0.96
C CYS A 46 -9.12 -5.25 -1.01
N ALA A 47 -10.17 -5.31 -1.83
CA ALA A 47 -11.19 -4.26 -1.92
C ALA A 47 -12.32 -4.44 -0.89
N THR A 48 -12.46 -5.64 -0.32
CA THR A 48 -13.58 -6.03 0.53
C THR A 48 -13.19 -6.25 1.99
N GLU A 49 -11.98 -6.78 2.25
CA GLU A 49 -11.52 -7.17 3.59
C GLU A 49 -10.27 -6.38 4.03
N VAL A 50 -10.29 -5.92 5.28
CA VAL A 50 -9.12 -5.30 5.91
C VAL A 50 -8.15 -6.41 6.32
N PRO A 51 -6.88 -6.39 5.86
CA PRO A 51 -5.93 -7.44 6.22
C PRO A 51 -5.62 -7.44 7.72
N SER A 52 -5.44 -8.63 8.30
CA SER A 52 -4.94 -8.80 9.66
C SER A 52 -3.50 -8.30 9.77
N LEU A 53 -3.15 -7.77 10.95
CA LEU A 53 -1.78 -7.37 11.24
C LEU A 53 -0.99 -8.59 11.76
N ASP A 54 -0.18 -9.16 10.89
CA ASP A 54 0.56 -10.40 11.16
C ASP A 54 2.05 -10.12 11.43
N GLU A 55 2.67 -10.96 12.25
CA GLU A 55 4.11 -10.92 12.48
C GLU A 55 4.88 -11.64 11.36
N VAL A 56 5.87 -10.97 10.80
CA VAL A 56 6.84 -11.55 9.86
C VAL A 56 8.23 -11.56 10.49
N ARG A 57 9.18 -12.29 9.90
CA ARG A 57 10.53 -12.50 10.47
C ARG A 57 11.20 -11.24 11.03
N ARG A 58 10.91 -10.06 10.47
CA ARG A 58 11.46 -8.77 10.91
C ARG A 58 10.42 -7.65 10.88
N GLY A 59 9.29 -7.83 11.57
CA GLY A 59 8.32 -6.76 11.79
C GLY A 59 6.88 -7.25 11.74
N ARG A 60 5.96 -6.32 11.51
CA ARG A 60 4.54 -6.63 11.32
C ARG A 60 4.06 -6.11 9.98
N VAL A 61 3.15 -6.84 9.36
CA VAL A 61 2.58 -6.48 8.06
C VAL A 61 1.07 -6.70 8.09
N ALA A 62 0.31 -5.76 7.53
CA ALA A 62 -1.11 -5.94 7.25
C ALA A 62 -1.30 -6.08 5.74
N CYS A 63 -1.10 -7.30 5.23
CA CYS A 63 -1.15 -7.60 3.81
C CYS A 63 -1.68 -9.01 3.56
N HIS A 64 -2.70 -9.13 2.71
CA HIS A 64 -3.29 -10.42 2.33
C HIS A 64 -2.29 -11.37 1.65
N LEU A 65 -1.19 -10.87 1.06
CA LEU A 65 -0.12 -11.72 0.48
C LEU A 65 0.73 -12.44 1.54
N HIS A 66 0.72 -11.97 2.78
CA HIS A 66 1.51 -12.53 3.87
C HIS A 66 0.65 -13.25 4.92
N ARG A 67 -0.66 -13.32 4.69
CA ARG A 67 -1.55 -14.13 5.51
C ARG A 67 -1.07 -15.59 5.44
N PRO A 68 -0.98 -16.31 6.56
CA PRO A 68 -0.76 -17.75 6.50
C PRO A 68 -1.92 -18.38 5.73
N LEU A 69 -1.65 -18.85 4.51
CA LEU A 69 -2.64 -19.41 3.59
C LEU A 69 -3.40 -20.54 4.30
N THR A 70 -4.68 -20.33 4.57
CA THR A 70 -5.60 -21.44 4.85
C THR A 70 -5.94 -22.09 3.51
N GLN A 71 -6.22 -23.39 3.50
CA GLN A 71 -6.29 -24.23 2.29
C GLN A 71 -7.29 -23.80 1.20
N GLU A 72 -8.10 -22.76 1.43
CA GLU A 72 -9.11 -22.24 0.51
C GLU A 72 -8.52 -21.31 -0.57
N ASP A 73 -7.38 -20.66 -0.32
CA ASP A 73 -6.79 -19.68 -1.24
C ASP A 73 -6.10 -20.32 -2.48
N LYS A 74 -5.88 -21.63 -2.49
CA LYS A 74 -5.19 -22.34 -3.58
C LYS A 74 -6.02 -22.48 -4.86
N VAL A 75 -7.35 -22.30 -4.78
CA VAL A 75 -8.25 -22.58 -5.92
C VAL A 75 -8.21 -21.49 -6.99
N ALA A 76 -7.80 -20.26 -6.64
CA ALA A 76 -7.81 -19.13 -7.58
C ALA A 76 -6.53 -19.00 -8.46
N ILE A 77 -5.49 -19.82 -8.22
CA ILE A 77 -4.20 -19.72 -8.94
C ILE A 77 -4.13 -20.65 -10.17
N HIS A 78 -5.10 -21.55 -10.35
CA HIS A 78 -5.12 -22.55 -11.44
C HIS A 78 -6.38 -22.53 -12.32
N ALA A 79 -6.99 -21.37 -12.54
CA ALA A 79 -8.06 -21.18 -13.53
C ALA A 79 -7.64 -20.16 -14.59
#